data_AF-A0AAE3LHF1-F1
#
_entry.id   AF-A0AAE3LHF1-F1
#
_cell.length_a   1.000
_cell.length_b   1.000
_cell.length_c   1.000
_cell.angle_alpha   90.00
_cell.angle_beta   90.00
_cell.angle_gamma   90.00
#
_symmetry.space_group_name_H-M   'P 1'
#
loop_
_entity.id
_entity.type
_entity.pdbx_description
1 polymer ?
#
loop_
_entity_poly.entity_id
_entity_poly.type
_entity_poly.pdbx_seq_one_letter_code
_entity_poly.pdbx_strand_id
1 'polypeptide(L)'
;MAVISQKTVFRDVEHILGSGSGTLDFAVKGEDDYYTWNGVEDADWNVEDIARVENVEEDRFIMYPVGETFICEIDAEEDEFNHGPVRCYCE
;
A
#
# COMPACT_ATOMS: atom_id res chain seq x y z
N MET A 1 0.72 -11.62 -8.46
CA MET A 1 -0.12 -10.57 -7.81
C MET A 1 -1.16 -11.24 -6.92
N ALA A 2 -1.01 -11.06 -5.61
CA ALA A 2 -1.94 -11.58 -4.60
C ALA A 2 -2.88 -10.47 -4.14
N VAL A 3 -4.18 -10.74 -4.10
CA VAL A 3 -5.19 -9.76 -3.67
C VAL A 3 -5.37 -9.82 -2.15
N ILE A 4 -5.41 -8.66 -1.51
CA ILE A 4 -5.69 -8.52 -0.08
C ILE A 4 -7.22 -8.37 0.08
N SER A 5 -7.89 -9.45 0.46
CA SER A 5 -9.36 -9.49 0.62
C SER A 5 -9.83 -9.74 2.05
N GLN A 6 -8.90 -9.67 3.00
CA GLN A 6 -9.18 -9.71 4.42
C GLN A 6 -8.17 -8.84 5.16
N LYS A 7 -8.52 -8.44 6.38
CA LYS A 7 -7.63 -7.70 7.28
C LYS A 7 -6.24 -8.35 7.37
N THR A 8 -5.21 -7.56 7.07
CA THR A 8 -3.82 -8.03 6.94
C THR A 8 -2.87 -7.01 7.56
N VAL A 9 -1.75 -7.48 8.10
CA VAL A 9 -0.66 -6.63 8.60
C VAL A 9 0.65 -7.08 7.98
N PHE A 10 1.31 -6.18 7.25
CA PHE A 10 2.67 -6.38 6.75
C PHE A 10 3.64 -5.57 7.61
N ARG A 11 4.81 -6.12 7.93
CA ARG A 11 5.81 -5.45 8.77
C ARG A 11 7.05 -4.97 8.03
N ASP A 12 7.29 -5.51 6.85
CA ASP A 12 8.52 -5.32 6.10
C ASP A 12 8.21 -4.82 4.68
N VAL A 13 7.36 -3.79 4.54
CA VAL A 13 7.01 -3.22 3.22
C VAL A 13 8.12 -2.28 2.75
N GLU A 14 8.84 -2.61 1.69
CA GLU A 14 9.97 -1.83 1.16
C GLU A 14 9.50 -0.54 0.49
N HIS A 15 8.39 -0.61 -0.25
CA HIS A 15 7.74 0.55 -0.86
C HIS A 15 6.28 0.23 -1.20
N ILE A 16 5.51 1.29 -1.42
CA ILE A 16 4.09 1.23 -1.77
C ILE A 16 3.90 1.89 -3.12
N LEU A 17 3.21 1.22 -4.03
CA LEU A 17 2.72 1.82 -5.26
C LEU A 17 1.28 2.28 -5.05
N GLY A 18 0.99 3.54 -5.38
CA GLY A 18 -0.37 4.05 -5.42
C GLY A 18 -0.80 4.40 -6.83
N SER A 19 -2.08 4.23 -7.12
CA SER A 19 -2.72 4.75 -8.33
C SER A 19 -3.79 5.79 -8.00
N GLY A 20 -4.05 6.69 -8.96
CA GLY A 20 -5.16 7.65 -8.87
C GLY A 20 -6.55 7.00 -8.78
N SER A 21 -6.67 5.70 -9.06
CA SER A 21 -7.93 4.94 -8.96
C SER A 21 -8.23 4.40 -7.55
N GLY A 22 -7.34 4.63 -6.58
CA GLY A 22 -7.50 4.12 -5.20
C GLY A 22 -6.90 2.73 -4.97
N THR A 23 -6.10 2.20 -5.90
CA THR A 23 -5.39 0.93 -5.73
C THR A 23 -4.04 1.16 -5.04
N LEU A 24 -3.69 0.29 -4.08
CA LEU A 24 -2.39 0.28 -3.42
C LEU A 24 -1.72 -1.09 -3.60
N ASP A 25 -0.48 -1.10 -4.09
CA ASP A 25 0.37 -2.29 -4.20
C ASP A 25 1.50 -2.23 -3.17
N PHE A 26 1.71 -3.30 -2.41
CA PHE A 26 2.70 -3.39 -1.34
C PHE A 26 3.82 -4.36 -1.75
N ALA A 27 5.06 -3.85 -1.83
CA ALA A 27 6.25 -4.69 -2.01
C ALA A 27 6.77 -5.12 -0.63
N VAL A 28 6.59 -6.39 -0.28
CA VAL A 28 7.05 -6.94 1.00
C VAL A 28 8.43 -7.57 0.82
N LYS A 29 9.36 -7.24 1.71
CA LYS A 29 10.74 -7.73 1.67
C LYS A 29 10.78 -9.25 1.67
N GLY A 30 11.48 -9.81 0.68
CA GLY A 30 11.65 -11.25 0.52
C GLY A 30 10.50 -11.95 -0.22
N GLU A 31 9.46 -11.21 -0.62
CA GLU A 31 8.41 -11.69 -1.50
C GLU A 31 8.72 -11.27 -2.94
N ASP A 32 8.47 -12.16 -3.91
CA ASP A 32 8.76 -11.91 -5.33
C ASP A 32 7.66 -11.08 -6.04
N ASP A 33 6.51 -10.94 -5.39
CA ASP A 33 5.26 -10.40 -5.96
C ASP A 33 4.70 -9.26 -5.09
N TYR A 34 3.94 -8.36 -5.70
CA TYR A 34 3.15 -7.38 -4.98
C TYR A 34 1.87 -7.98 -4.41
N TYR A 35 1.50 -7.48 -3.23
CA TYR A 35 0.15 -7.61 -2.69
C TYR A 35 -0.68 -6.40 -3.09
N THR A 36 -1.83 -6.63 -3.70
CA THR A 36 -2.69 -5.56 -4.21
C THR A 36 -3.90 -5.41 -3.30
N TRP A 37 -4.13 -4.18 -2.86
CA TRP A 37 -5.35 -3.76 -2.20
C TRP A 37 -6.14 -2.87 -3.17
N ASN A 38 -7.33 -3.35 -3.55
CA ASN A 38 -8.19 -2.66 -4.49
C ASN A 38 -9.20 -1.80 -3.73
N GLY A 39 -8.86 -0.53 -3.56
CA GLY A 39 -9.74 0.47 -2.98
C GLY A 39 -10.62 1.18 -4.00
N VAL A 40 -11.44 2.10 -3.50
CA VAL A 40 -12.13 3.13 -4.30
C VAL A 40 -11.32 4.43 -4.32
N GLU A 41 -11.57 5.34 -5.28
CA GLU A 41 -10.83 6.62 -5.41
C GLU A 41 -10.79 7.45 -4.10
N ASP A 42 -11.90 7.47 -3.35
CA ASP A 42 -12.05 8.18 -2.08
C ASP A 42 -11.80 7.26 -0.84
N ALA A 43 -11.05 6.18 -1.02
CA ALA A 43 -10.70 5.26 0.06
C ALA A 43 -9.92 5.97 1.18
N ASP A 44 -10.14 5.52 2.42
CA ASP A 44 -9.36 5.97 3.58
C ASP A 44 -8.00 5.27 3.62
N TRP A 45 -6.95 6.00 3.27
CA TRP A 45 -5.57 5.54 3.44
C TRP A 45 -4.68 6.69 3.95
N ASN A 46 -3.74 6.33 4.81
CA ASN A 46 -2.75 7.24 5.36
C ASN A 46 -1.38 6.55 5.40
N VAL A 47 -0.37 7.19 4.82
CA VAL A 47 1.01 6.72 4.82
C VAL A 47 1.87 7.81 5.45
N GLU A 48 2.41 7.50 6.62
CA GLU A 48 3.29 8.37 7.39
C GLU A 48 4.76 8.02 7.11
N ASP A 49 5.69 8.87 7.56
CA ASP A 49 7.14 8.65 7.43
C ASP A 49 7.63 8.40 5.99
N ILE A 50 7.07 9.13 5.03
CA ILE A 50 7.51 9.08 3.63
C ILE A 50 8.77 9.93 3.44
N ALA A 51 9.86 9.32 2.98
CA ALA A 51 11.09 10.06 2.64
C ALA A 51 11.03 10.66 1.24
N ARG A 52 10.44 9.91 0.31
CA ARG A 52 10.44 10.24 -1.11
C ARG A 52 9.20 9.66 -1.79
N VAL A 53 8.63 10.47 -2.67
CA VAL A 53 7.60 10.04 -3.63
C VAL A 53 8.15 10.19 -5.04
N GLU A 54 7.99 9.17 -5.87
CA GLU A 54 8.41 9.18 -7.26
C GLU A 54 7.19 8.97 -8.17
N ASN A 55 7.06 9.80 -9.20
CA ASN A 55 6.11 9.57 -10.28
C ASN A 55 6.76 8.57 -11.26
N VAL A 56 6.09 7.45 -11.53
CA VAL A 56 6.68 6.36 -12.32
C VAL A 56 5.94 6.04 -13.61
N GLU A 57 4.63 6.26 -13.65
CA GLU A 57 3.79 6.07 -14.84
C GLU A 57 2.59 7.05 -14.80
N GLU A 58 1.75 7.03 -15.83
CA GLU A 58 0.50 7.80 -15.84
C GLU A 58 -0.38 7.38 -14.65
N ASP A 59 -0.71 8.35 -13.80
CA ASP A 59 -1.49 8.20 -12.57
C ASP A 59 -0.94 7.21 -11.54
N ARG A 60 0.37 6.88 -11.59
CA ARG A 60 1.03 6.02 -10.60
C ARG A 60 2.21 6.69 -9.92
N PHE A 61 2.34 6.43 -8.62
CA PHE A 61 3.43 6.92 -7.81
C PHE A 61 3.95 5.85 -6.86
N ILE A 62 5.23 5.93 -6.50
CA ILE A 62 5.87 5.07 -5.51
C ILE A 62 6.20 5.89 -4.28
N MET A 63 5.87 5.37 -3.10
CA MET A 63 6.20 5.94 -1.80
C MET A 63 7.27 5.08 -1.13
N TYR A 64 8.36 5.74 -0.71
CA TYR A 64 9.47 5.11 0.00
C TYR A 64 9.54 5.59 1.46
N PRO A 65 9.82 4.69 2.41
CA PRO A 65 9.91 5.04 3.84
C PRO A 65 11.15 5.87 4.16
N VAL A 66 11.08 6.65 5.25
CA VAL A 66 12.26 7.28 5.89
C VAL A 66 13.19 6.23 6.48
N GLY A 67 12.63 5.14 7.01
CA GLY A 67 13.36 3.97 7.50
C GLY A 67 13.69 2.95 6.41
N GLU A 68 13.93 1.70 6.81
CA GLU A 68 14.17 0.60 5.85
C GLU A 68 12.88 0.06 5.24
N THR A 69 11.79 0.03 6.01
CA THR A 69 10.49 -0.53 5.62
C THR A 69 9.35 0.20 6.33
N PHE A 70 8.13 0.05 5.82
CA PHE A 70 6.89 0.37 6.52
C PHE A 70 6.30 -0.86 7.22
N ILE A 71 5.63 -0.61 8.33
CA ILE A 71 4.54 -1.46 8.83
C ILE A 71 3.24 -0.94 8.23
N CYS A 72 2.46 -1.81 7.60
CA CYS A 72 1.17 -1.49 7.01
C CYS A 72 0.05 -2.35 7.62
N GLU A 73 -0.93 -1.68 8.24
CA GLU A 73 -2.19 -2.25 8.71
C GLU A 73 -3.27 -1.98 7.68
N ILE A 74 -3.82 -3.05 7.10
CA ILE A 74 -4.71 -2.99 5.94
C ILE A 74 -6.04 -3.63 6.32
N ASP A 75 -7.11 -2.84 6.25
CA ASP A 75 -8.46 -3.36 6.34
C ASP A 75 -9.00 -3.65 4.93
N ALA A 76 -9.54 -4.85 4.78
CA ALA A 76 -10.17 -5.30 3.56
C ALA A 76 -11.30 -6.27 3.93
N GLU A 77 -12.41 -6.17 3.22
CA GLU A 77 -13.58 -7.03 3.41
C GLU A 77 -13.85 -7.89 2.17
N GLU A 78 -13.41 -7.45 0.99
CA GLU A 78 -13.63 -8.10 -0.30
C GLU A 78 -12.41 -7.91 -1.22
N ASP A 79 -12.44 -8.56 -2.38
CA ASP A 79 -11.35 -8.49 -3.39
C ASP A 79 -11.20 -7.08 -4.02
N GLU A 80 -12.28 -6.28 -4.04
CA GLU A 80 -12.35 -4.97 -4.69
C GLU A 80 -13.25 -3.98 -3.93
N PHE A 81 -13.19 -2.70 -4.31
CA PHE A 81 -14.01 -1.59 -3.78
C PHE A 81 -13.84 -1.36 -2.27
N ASN A 82 -12.66 -1.66 -1.73
CA ASN A 82 -12.39 -1.48 -0.31
C ASN A 82 -12.37 0.02 0.05
N HIS A 83 -12.94 0.34 1.22
CA HIS A 83 -13.01 1.72 1.72
C HIS A 83 -11.88 2.07 2.70
N GLY A 84 -11.08 1.09 3.12
CA GLY A 84 -10.04 1.25 4.12
C GLY A 84 -10.54 0.98 5.55
N PRO A 85 -9.74 1.31 6.59
CA PRO A 85 -8.52 2.08 6.50
C PRO A 85 -7.30 1.27 6.04
N VAL A 86 -6.40 1.91 5.30
CA VAL A 86 -5.00 1.50 5.16
C VAL A 86 -4.12 2.47 5.95
N ARG A 87 -3.27 1.95 6.83
CA ARG A 87 -2.33 2.76 7.62
C ARG A 87 -0.93 2.21 7.51
N CYS A 88 0.00 3.01 7.01
CA CYS A 88 1.41 2.66 6.93
C CYS A 88 2.29 3.65 7.67
N TYR A 89 3.30 3.18 8.40
CA TYR A 89 4.22 3.98 9.21
C TYR A 89 5.56 3.26 9.40
N CYS A 90 6.61 3.97 9.85
CA CYS A 90 7.86 3.34 10.28
C CYS A 90 7.83 3.06 11.80
N GLU A 91 8.58 2.06 12.27
CA GLU A 91 8.78 1.81 13.72
C GLU A 91 9.51 2.95 14.45
#